data_AF-A0A3D5Z7H2-F1
#
_entry.id   AF-A0A3D5Z7H2-F1
#
_cell.length_a   1.000
_cell.length_b   1.000
_cell.length_c   1.000
_cell.angle_alpha   90.00
_cell.angle_beta   90.00
_cell.angle_gamma   90.00
#
_symmetry.space_group_name_H-M   'P 1'
#
loop_
_entity.id
_entity.type
_entity.pdbx_description
1 polymer ?
#
loop_
_entity_poly.entity_id
_entity_poly.type
_entity_poly.pdbx_seq_one_letter_code
_entity_poly.pdbx_strand_id
1 'polypeptide(L)'
;MKRYEITKKFYKHYIIYILVKGKYRLYNVDKEISNNFKLDRVNVIKLNNLDIESIVEYRDNRYVNLYAKTMIIKIINKYKITKKTS
;
A
#
# COMPACT_ATOMS: atom_id res chain seq x y z
N MET A 1 -10.25 -5.12 6.78
CA MET A 1 -9.21 -4.37 7.50
C MET A 1 -8.31 -5.28 8.33
N LYS A 2 -8.83 -6.03 9.32
CA LYS A 2 -7.99 -6.92 10.17
C LYS A 2 -7.04 -7.85 9.40
N ARG A 3 -7.51 -8.50 8.32
CA ARG A 3 -6.67 -9.35 7.44
C ARG A 3 -5.46 -8.60 6.89
N TYR A 4 -5.70 -7.42 6.30
CA TYR A 4 -4.64 -6.55 5.81
C TYR A 4 -3.64 -6.18 6.92
N GLU A 5 -4.13 -5.77 8.09
CA GLU A 5 -3.28 -5.35 9.21
C GLU A 5 -2.38 -6.48 9.71
N ILE A 6 -2.92 -7.70 9.81
CA ILE A 6 -2.16 -8.89 10.20
C ILE A 6 -1.09 -9.19 9.15
N THR A 7 -1.47 -9.32 7.88
CA THR A 7 -0.52 -9.59 6.80
C THR A 7 0.58 -8.53 6.73
N LYS A 8 0.23 -7.26 6.94
CA LYS A 8 1.19 -6.14 6.88
C LYS A 8 2.26 -6.21 7.97
N LYS A 9 1.98 -6.84 9.12
CA LYS A 9 2.99 -7.06 10.16
C LYS A 9 4.10 -8.01 9.68
N PHE A 10 3.76 -9.00 8.86
CA PHE A 10 4.70 -9.97 8.30
C PHE A 10 5.35 -9.44 7.02
N TYR A 11 4.56 -8.82 6.13
CA TYR A 11 4.99 -8.32 4.83
C TYR A 11 5.06 -6.79 4.81
N LYS A 12 5.87 -6.22 5.70
CA LYS A 12 5.95 -4.76 5.94
C LYS A 12 6.27 -3.96 4.68
N HIS A 13 7.13 -4.50 3.82
CA HIS A 13 7.64 -3.80 2.63
C HIS A 13 7.00 -4.27 1.31
N TYR A 14 5.81 -4.86 1.37
CA TYR A 14 5.08 -5.37 0.21
C TYR A 14 3.78 -4.60 0.02
N ILE A 15 3.37 -4.38 -1.22
CA ILE A 15 1.97 -4.05 -1.53
C ILE A 15 1.15 -5.32 -1.40
N ILE A 16 0.10 -5.27 -0.57
CA ILE A 16 -0.76 -6.41 -0.29
C ILE A 16 -2.07 -6.30 -1.07
N TYR A 17 -2.23 -7.15 -2.07
CA TYR A 17 -3.51 -7.36 -2.76
C TYR A 17 -4.30 -8.47 -2.07
N ILE A 18 -5.56 -8.22 -1.76
CA ILE A 18 -6.47 -9.22 -1.19
C ILE A 18 -7.62 -9.46 -2.16
N LEU A 19 -7.84 -10.71 -2.53
CA LEU A 19 -8.95 -11.13 -3.39
C LEU A 19 -10.26 -10.99 -2.62
N VAL A 20 -11.19 -10.21 -3.16
CA VAL A 20 -12.53 -10.00 -2.61
C VAL A 20 -13.55 -10.06 -3.74
N LYS A 21 -14.44 -11.06 -3.69
CA LYS A 21 -15.48 -11.30 -4.71
C LYS A 21 -14.90 -11.33 -6.13
N GLY A 22 -13.82 -12.11 -6.32
CA GLY A 22 -13.17 -12.30 -7.62
C GLY A 22 -12.29 -11.14 -8.11
N LYS A 23 -12.07 -10.10 -7.30
CA LYS A 23 -11.20 -8.96 -7.68
C LYS A 23 -10.20 -8.65 -6.58
N TYR A 24 -8.95 -8.42 -6.95
CA TYR A 24 -7.93 -7.97 -6.01
C TYR A 24 -8.15 -6.52 -5.61
N ARG A 25 -8.05 -6.25 -4.31
CA ARG A 25 -8.21 -4.92 -3.74
C ARG A 25 -7.02 -4.57 -2.86
N LEU A 26 -6.69 -3.29 -2.88
CA LEU A 26 -5.72 -2.66 -1.98
C LEU A 26 -6.43 -1.95 -0.85
N TYR A 27 -5.75 -1.85 0.29
CA TYR A 27 -6.26 -1.24 1.51
C TYR A 27 -5.25 -0.27 2.12
N ASN A 28 -5.75 0.67 2.92
CA ASN A 28 -4.97 1.63 3.71
C ASN A 28 -3.85 2.28 2.88
N VAL A 29 -2.62 2.30 3.41
CA VAL A 29 -1.49 2.97 2.77
C VAL A 29 -1.12 2.34 1.42
N ASP A 30 -1.34 1.04 1.22
CA ASP A 30 -1.02 0.41 -0.07
C ASP A 30 -1.97 0.90 -1.17
N LYS A 31 -3.23 1.14 -0.82
CA LYS A 31 -4.20 1.79 -1.72
C LYS A 31 -3.78 3.22 -2.04
N GLU A 32 -3.35 3.97 -1.04
CA GLU A 32 -2.90 5.35 -1.23
C GLU A 32 -1.64 5.44 -2.08
N ILE A 33 -0.68 4.54 -1.87
CA ILE A 33 0.52 4.42 -2.71
C ILE A 33 0.10 4.18 -4.16
N SER A 34 -0.77 3.19 -4.40
CA SER A 34 -1.24 2.85 -5.75
C SER A 34 -2.06 3.96 -6.42
N ASN A 35 -2.74 4.80 -5.63
CA ASN A 35 -3.50 5.92 -6.18
C ASN A 35 -2.59 7.08 -6.60
N ASN A 36 -1.45 7.26 -5.93
CA ASN A 36 -0.54 8.39 -6.17
C ASN A 36 0.64 8.03 -7.09
N PHE A 37 1.02 6.75 -7.16
CA PHE A 37 2.25 6.30 -7.82
C PHE A 37 2.04 5.00 -8.59
N LYS A 38 2.85 4.83 -9.64
CA LYS A 38 3.02 3.53 -10.29
C LYS A 38 3.79 2.60 -9.35
N LEU A 39 3.41 1.31 -9.36
CA LEU A 39 3.99 0.29 -8.48
C LEU A 39 5.19 -0.43 -9.13
N ASP A 40 6.00 0.30 -9.88
CA ASP A 40 7.14 -0.26 -10.59
C ASP A 40 8.25 -0.63 -9.60
N ARG A 41 8.73 -1.88 -9.66
CA ARG A 41 9.76 -2.45 -8.78
C ARG A 41 9.40 -2.37 -7.30
N VAL A 42 8.17 -2.72 -6.99
CA VAL A 42 7.67 -2.80 -5.61
C VAL A 42 7.34 -4.24 -5.32
N ASN A 43 7.78 -4.74 -4.16
CA ASN A 43 7.42 -6.11 -3.78
C ASN A 43 5.90 -6.21 -3.63
N VAL A 44 5.32 -7.29 -4.14
CA VAL A 44 3.87 -7.50 -4.16
C VAL A 44 3.57 -8.88 -3.60
N ILE A 45 2.53 -8.95 -2.78
CA ILE A 45 1.92 -10.22 -2.38
C ILE A 45 0.43 -10.20 -2.74
N LYS A 46 -0.05 -11.28 -3.34
CA LYS A 46 -1.47 -11.50 -3.62
C LYS A 46 -1.99 -12.59 -2.71
N LEU A 47 -3.07 -12.28 -2.01
CA LEU A 47 -3.72 -13.18 -1.09
C LEU A 47 -5.13 -13.51 -1.57
N ASN A 48 -5.50 -14.77 -1.40
CA ASN A 48 -6.89 -15.21 -1.41
C ASN A 48 -7.25 -15.71 -0.03
N ASN A 49 -8.10 -14.95 0.65
CA ASN A 49 -8.34 -15.10 2.08
C ASN A 49 -7.06 -14.95 2.94
N LEU A 50 -6.39 -16.05 3.29
CA LEU A 50 -5.09 -16.10 3.99
C LEU A 50 -4.02 -16.86 3.20
N ASP A 51 -4.41 -17.49 2.10
CA ASP A 51 -3.49 -18.24 1.25
C ASP A 51 -2.72 -17.29 0.34
N ILE A 52 -1.43 -17.56 0.21
CA ILE A 52 -0.53 -16.79 -0.64
C ILE A 52 -0.64 -17.36 -2.06
N GLU A 53 -1.23 -16.60 -2.97
CA GLU A 53 -1.35 -17.02 -4.37
C GLU A 53 -0.11 -16.65 -5.18
N SER A 54 0.53 -15.53 -4.87
CA SER A 54 1.76 -15.12 -5.54
C SER A 54 2.56 -14.13 -4.71
N ILE A 55 3.88 -14.23 -4.81
CA ILE A 55 4.84 -13.25 -4.30
C ILE A 55 5.72 -12.81 -5.46
N VAL A 56 5.90 -11.49 -5.58
CA VAL A 56 6.86 -10.88 -6.51
C VAL A 56 7.83 -10.04 -5.70
N GLU A 57 9.12 -10.28 -5.91
CA GLU A 57 10.19 -9.60 -5.20
C GLU A 57 11.15 -8.93 -6.18
N TYR A 58 11.55 -7.72 -5.83
CA TYR A 58 12.52 -6.94 -6.57
C TYR A 58 13.73 -6.66 -5.69
N ARG A 59 14.92 -6.85 -6.25
CA ARG A 59 16.19 -6.55 -5.57
C ARG A 59 16.28 -5.08 -5.14
N ASP A 60 15.72 -4.19 -5.94
CA ASP A 60 15.66 -2.75 -5.71
C ASP A 60 14.25 -2.29 -5.28
N ASN A 61 13.61 -3.04 -4.36
CA ASN A 61 12.27 -2.76 -3.86
C ASN A 61 12.08 -1.30 -3.43
N ARG A 62 11.17 -0.61 -4.10
CA ARG A 62 10.89 0.83 -3.89
C ARG A 62 9.82 1.11 -2.85
N TYR A 63 9.25 0.09 -2.20
CA TYR A 63 8.12 0.25 -1.28
C TYR A 63 8.33 1.37 -0.24
N VAL A 64 9.46 1.35 0.48
CA VAL A 64 9.75 2.32 1.55
C VAL A 64 9.80 3.76 1.03
N ASN A 65 10.37 3.95 -0.16
CA ASN A 65 10.45 5.26 -0.81
C ASN A 65 9.03 5.77 -1.16
N LEU A 66 8.21 4.92 -1.77
CA LEU A 66 6.83 5.29 -2.12
C LEU A 66 5.96 5.54 -0.87
N TYR A 67 6.17 4.76 0.19
CA TYR A 67 5.52 4.96 1.48
C TYR A 67 5.86 6.33 2.07
N ALA A 68 7.15 6.68 2.13
CA ALA A 68 7.60 7.98 2.64
C ALA A 68 7.00 9.14 1.84
N LYS A 69 7.01 9.07 0.51
CA LYS A 69 6.37 10.06 -0.37
C LYS A 69 4.88 10.19 -0.10
N THR A 70 4.18 9.07 0.09
CA THR A 70 2.74 9.06 0.43
C THR A 70 2.47 9.78 1.75
N MET A 71 3.30 9.57 2.76
CA MET A 71 3.18 10.26 4.06
C MET A 71 3.44 11.76 3.94
N ILE A 72 4.44 12.17 3.16
CA ILE A 72 4.71 13.60 2.89
C ILE A 72 3.50 14.27 2.22
N ILE A 73 2.93 13.65 1.18
CA ILE A 73 1.73 14.17 0.51
C ILE A 73 0.57 14.33 1.48
N LYS A 74 0.33 13.34 2.35
CA LYS A 74 -0.71 13.40 3.38
C LYS A 74 -0.52 14.60 4.32
N ILE A 75 0.70 14.80 4.80
CA ILE A 75 1.03 15.91 5.69
C ILE A 75 0.79 17.25 4.98
N ILE A 76 1.30 17.42 3.76
CA ILE A 76 1.12 18.65 2.97
C ILE A 76 -0.37 18.94 2.76
N ASN A 77 -1.16 17.93 2.37
CA ASN A 77 -2.59 18.10 2.13
C ASN A 77 -3.34 18.47 3.42
N LYS A 78 -2.98 17.87 4.56
CA LYS A 78 -3.54 18.24 5.86
C LYS A 78 -3.30 19.72 6.16
N TYR A 79 -2.06 20.20 5.98
CA TYR A 79 -1.72 21.60 6.23
C TYR A 79 -2.41 22.59 5.27
N LYS A 80 -2.56 22.23 3.99
CA LYS A 80 -3.28 23.04 3.00
C LYS A 80 -4.76 23.19 3.35
N ILE A 81 -5.40 22.14 3.87
CA ILE A 81 -6.80 22.18 4.29
C ILE A 81 -6.97 23.11 5.50
N THR A 82 -6.12 22.99 6.53
CA THR A 82 -6.19 23.86 7.71
C THR A 82 -6.00 25.35 7.39
N LYS A 83 -5.18 25.70 6.39
CA LYS A 83 -5.00 27.09 5.96
C LYS A 83 -6.18 27.66 5.17
N LYS A 84 -7.04 26.83 4.59
CA LYS A 84 -8.25 27.30 3.88
C LYS A 84 -9.43 27.57 4.82
N THR A 85 -9.39 27.03 6.02
CA THR A 85 -10.44 27.15 7.05
C THR A 85 -10.09 28.14 8.16
N SER A 86 -8.93 28.80 8.08
CA SER A 86 -8.51 29.90 8.98
C SER A 86 -8.58 31.21 8.22
#